data_AF-A0A0K0SYI0-F1
#
_entry.id   AF-A0A0K0SYI0-F1
#
_cell.length_a   1.000
_cell.length_b   1.000
_cell.length_c   1.000
_cell.angle_alpha   90.00
_cell.angle_beta   90.00
_cell.angle_gamma   90.00
#
_symmetry.space_group_name_H-M   'P 1'
#
loop_
_entity.id
_entity.type
_entity.pdbx_description
1 polymer ?
#
loop_
_entity_poly.entity_id
_entity_poly.type
_entity_poly.pdbx_seq_one_letter_code
_entity_poly.pdbx_strand_id
1 'polypeptide(L)'
;MFSVLKDVPPKLIFDDVELYDSIELETFTPWFMCQVTEYDEIFKCSFGNMKFISSIEALIDLNTSNKIDEIYLVSPARLNKSETWRSDLLHSILTTNAPNDDEHCRIFKFVLMSGESFIDPPETQLIDESINFEQLLDFEHLRKKLRLDKV
;
A
#
# COMPACT_ATOMS: atom_id res chain seq x y z
N MET A 1 23.11 -9.90 5.65
CA MET A 1 23.61 -8.60 6.17
C MET A 1 23.03 -7.55 5.24
N PHE A 2 22.01 -6.82 5.68
CA PHE A 2 21.39 -5.77 4.86
C PHE A 2 21.89 -4.44 5.39
N SER A 3 22.60 -3.70 4.54
CA SER A 3 23.11 -2.37 4.84
C SER A 3 22.05 -1.34 4.48
N VAL A 4 21.64 -0.57 5.48
CA VAL A 4 20.91 0.70 5.36
C VAL A 4 21.93 1.73 4.83
N LEU A 5 21.81 2.12 3.56
CA LEU A 5 22.55 3.22 2.95
C LEU A 5 21.86 4.55 3.26
N LYS A 6 22.17 5.10 4.44
CA LYS A 6 21.68 6.41 4.88
C LYS A 6 21.76 7.48 3.79
N ASP A 7 20.63 8.19 3.66
CA ASP A 7 20.46 9.57 3.19
C ASP A 7 21.22 9.96 1.92
N VAL A 8 20.62 9.70 0.76
CA VAL A 8 20.89 10.51 -0.43
C VAL A 8 19.98 11.75 -0.36
N PRO A 9 20.52 12.97 -0.21
CA PRO A 9 19.70 14.17 -0.15
C PRO A 9 18.90 14.33 -1.46
N PRO A 10 17.63 14.77 -1.40
CA PRO A 10 16.80 14.92 -2.58
C PRO A 10 17.43 15.93 -3.54
N LYS A 11 17.36 15.62 -4.84
CA LYS A 11 17.67 16.59 -5.89
C LYS A 11 16.41 17.42 -6.15
N LEU A 12 16.49 18.72 -5.89
CA LEU A 12 15.49 19.68 -6.35
C LEU A 12 15.57 19.79 -7.88
N ILE A 13 14.45 19.49 -8.56
CA ILE A 13 14.34 19.66 -10.02
C ILE A 13 13.55 20.93 -10.35
N PHE A 14 12.50 21.23 -9.58
CA PHE A 14 11.71 22.47 -9.62
C PHE A 14 11.25 22.81 -8.20
N ASP A 15 10.85 24.07 -7.95
CA ASP A 15 10.70 24.69 -6.62
C ASP A 15 9.91 23.87 -5.58
N ASP A 16 9.05 22.93 -5.99
CA ASP A 16 8.27 22.06 -5.09
C ASP A 16 8.37 20.55 -5.41
N VAL A 17 9.28 20.14 -6.31
CA VAL A 17 9.43 18.73 -6.72
C VAL A 17 10.77 18.18 -6.24
N GLU A 18 10.69 17.37 -5.17
CA GLU A 18 11.82 16.62 -4.64
C GLU A 18 11.98 15.30 -5.40
N LEU A 19 13.13 15.14 -6.06
CA LEU A 19 13.52 13.86 -6.66
C LEU A 19 14.44 13.10 -5.69
N TYR A 20 14.01 11.91 -5.32
CA TYR A 20 14.80 10.96 -4.56
C TYR A 20 15.40 9.94 -5.53
N ASP A 21 16.73 9.89 -5.63
CA ASP A 21 17.44 8.86 -6.42
C ASP A 21 17.30 7.46 -5.79
N SER A 22 17.07 7.42 -4.47
CA SER A 22 16.81 6.22 -3.70
C SER A 22 16.03 6.55 -2.43
N ILE A 23 15.22 5.60 -1.96
CA ILE A 23 14.40 5.71 -0.77
C ILE A 23 14.69 4.49 0.12
N GLU A 24 14.96 4.74 1.41
CA GLU A 24 15.16 3.70 2.41
C GLU A 24 13.88 3.44 3.18
N LEU A 25 13.51 2.17 3.32
CA LEU A 25 12.27 1.79 3.96
C LEU A 25 12.48 0.55 4.84
N GLU A 26 11.63 0.43 5.86
CA GLU A 26 11.71 -0.64 6.85
C GLU A 26 11.44 -2.01 6.23
N THR A 27 12.47 -2.86 6.17
CA THR A 27 12.39 -4.13 5.44
C THR A 27 11.48 -5.18 6.09
N PHE A 28 10.95 -4.88 7.27
CA PHE A 28 10.07 -5.76 8.03
C PHE A 28 8.62 -5.32 7.97
N THR A 29 8.21 -4.27 7.25
CA THR A 29 6.79 -3.90 7.11
C THR A 29 6.37 -3.94 5.64
N PRO A 30 5.09 -4.25 5.33
CA PRO A 30 4.58 -4.06 3.99
C PRO A 30 4.47 -2.57 3.65
N TRP A 31 4.66 -2.23 2.39
CA TRP A 31 4.45 -0.87 1.87
C TRP A 31 3.41 -0.87 0.75
N PHE A 32 2.93 0.32 0.38
CA PHE A 32 1.99 0.51 -0.71
C PHE A 32 2.58 1.42 -1.77
N MET A 33 2.66 0.92 -3.00
CA MET A 33 3.02 1.73 -4.16
C MET A 33 1.73 2.14 -4.87
N CYS A 34 1.41 3.43 -4.81
CA CYS A 34 0.16 3.99 -5.32
C CYS A 34 0.44 4.79 -6.59
N GLN A 35 -0.22 4.42 -7.69
CA GLN A 35 -0.28 5.24 -8.88
C GLN A 35 -1.41 6.26 -8.72
N VAL A 36 -1.06 7.53 -8.74
CA VAL A 36 -1.96 8.65 -8.48
C VAL A 36 -1.97 9.59 -9.68
N THR A 37 -3.15 9.91 -10.19
CA THR A 37 -3.30 10.99 -11.16
C THR A 37 -3.58 12.29 -10.43
N GLU A 38 -2.68 13.26 -10.59
CA GLU A 38 -2.83 14.61 -10.07
C GLU A 38 -3.12 15.57 -11.23
N TYR A 39 -3.94 16.58 -10.95
CA TYR A 39 -4.30 17.61 -11.93
C TYR A 39 -3.61 18.91 -11.56
N ASP A 40 -2.86 19.44 -12.52
CA ASP A 40 -2.23 20.75 -12.42
C ASP A 40 -3.21 21.83 -12.89
N GLU A 41 -3.67 22.69 -11.97
CA GLU A 41 -4.55 23.80 -12.34
C GLU A 41 -3.85 24.88 -13.17
N ILE A 42 -2.54 25.07 -12.97
CA ILE A 42 -1.74 26.11 -13.63
C ILE A 42 -1.51 25.71 -15.09
N PHE A 43 -1.02 24.50 -15.31
CA PHE A 43 -0.71 23.98 -16.64
C PHE A 43 -1.90 23.29 -17.33
N LYS A 44 -3.03 23.13 -16.62
CA LYS A 44 -4.25 22.46 -17.09
C LYS A 44 -3.98 21.08 -17.67
N CYS A 45 -3.11 20.32 -17.02
CA CYS A 45 -2.73 18.98 -17.44
C CYS A 45 -2.82 18.00 -16.28
N SER A 46 -2.94 16.72 -16.60
CA SER A 46 -2.83 15.64 -15.62
C SER A 46 -1.49 14.97 -15.74
N PHE A 47 -0.86 14.70 -14.60
CA PHE A 47 0.36 13.90 -14.54
C PHE A 47 0.15 12.69 -13.63
N GLY A 48 0.71 11.55 -14.06
CA GLY A 48 0.72 10.32 -13.28
C GLY A 48 1.95 10.29 -12.38
N ASN A 49 1.73 10.24 -11.08
CA ASN A 49 2.76 10.13 -10.07
C ASN A 49 2.71 8.77 -9.38
N MET A 50 3.86 8.29 -8.93
CA MET A 50 3.95 7.15 -8.02
C MET A 50 4.26 7.64 -6.62
N LYS A 51 3.46 7.22 -5.64
CA LYS A 51 3.69 7.51 -4.21
C LYS A 51 3.94 6.21 -3.45
N PHE A 52 4.99 6.20 -2.64
CA PHE A 52 5.31 5.10 -1.74
C PHE A 52 4.80 5.44 -0.34
N ILE A 53 3.96 4.58 0.20
CA ILE A 53 3.27 4.80 1.47
C ILE A 53 3.64 3.68 2.44
N SER A 54 4.07 4.03 3.65
CA SER A 54 4.59 3.09 4.65
C SER A 54 3.58 2.72 5.74
N SER A 55 2.42 3.37 5.81
CA SER A 55 1.36 3.07 6.79
C SER A 55 -0.03 3.04 6.17
N ILE A 56 -0.95 2.31 6.81
CA ILE A 56 -2.34 2.21 6.36
C ILE A 56 -3.07 3.53 6.59
N GLU A 57 -2.78 4.25 7.67
CA GLU A 57 -3.34 5.56 7.96
C GLU A 57 -3.02 6.56 6.85
N ALA A 58 -1.75 6.63 6.41
CA ALA A 58 -1.35 7.50 5.31
C ALA A 58 -1.98 7.07 3.98
N LEU A 59 -2.25 5.77 3.79
CA LEU A 59 -2.95 5.26 2.62
C LEU A 59 -4.43 5.71 2.61
N ILE A 60 -5.08 5.70 3.78
CA ILE A 60 -6.45 6.21 3.95
C ILE A 60 -6.51 7.71 3.62
N ASP A 61 -5.56 8.49 4.14
CA ASP A 61 -5.47 9.93 3.89
C ASP A 61 -5.26 10.23 2.40
N LEU A 62 -4.38 9.47 1.74
CA LEU A 62 -4.15 9.57 0.30
C LEU A 62 -5.41 9.23 -0.51
N ASN A 63 -6.11 8.15 -0.16
CA ASN A 63 -7.33 7.72 -0.85
C ASN A 63 -8.49 8.72 -0.70
N THR A 64 -8.46 9.52 0.36
CA THR A 64 -9.46 10.59 0.58
C THR A 64 -9.15 11.83 -0.25
N SER A 65 -7.86 12.14 -0.46
CA SER A 65 -7.41 13.40 -1.05
C SER A 65 -7.13 13.32 -2.54
N ASN A 66 -6.88 12.12 -3.07
CA ASN A 66 -6.38 11.94 -4.42
C ASN A 66 -7.16 10.88 -5.21
N LYS A 67 -7.19 11.03 -6.53
CA LYS A 67 -7.64 9.96 -7.43
C LYS A 67 -6.51 8.95 -7.59
N ILE A 68 -6.61 7.84 -6.87
CA ILE A 68 -5.71 6.70 -7.03
C ILE A 68 -6.19 5.85 -8.21
N ASP A 69 -5.30 5.48 -9.12
CA ASP A 69 -5.62 4.61 -10.25
C ASP A 69 -5.33 3.14 -9.91
N GLU A 70 -4.18 2.86 -9.30
CA GLU A 70 -3.76 1.51 -8.90
C GLU A 70 -2.98 1.54 -7.58
N ILE A 71 -3.11 0.47 -6.78
CA ILE A 71 -2.37 0.27 -5.54
C ILE A 71 -1.73 -1.10 -5.56
N TYR A 72 -0.44 -1.16 -5.34
CA TYR A 72 0.33 -2.39 -5.23
C TYR A 72 0.77 -2.58 -3.79
N LEU A 73 0.59 -3.79 -3.27
CA LEU A 73 1.22 -4.23 -2.03
C LEU A 73 2.66 -4.62 -2.33
N VAL A 74 3.60 -3.89 -1.76
CA VAL A 74 5.02 -4.24 -1.76
C VAL A 74 5.28 -5.06 -0.50
N SER A 75 5.29 -6.38 -0.68
CA SER A 75 5.32 -7.36 0.41
C SER A 75 6.73 -7.91 0.63
N PRO A 76 7.25 -7.90 1.87
CA PRO A 76 8.49 -8.57 2.20
C PRO A 76 8.33 -10.09 2.16
N ALA A 77 9.46 -10.79 1.97
CA ALA A 77 9.56 -12.26 1.96
C ALA A 77 8.82 -12.94 3.14
N ARG A 78 8.93 -12.35 4.34
CA ARG A 78 8.25 -12.86 5.56
C ARG A 78 6.72 -12.89 5.44
N LEU A 79 6.14 -11.95 4.69
CA LEU A 79 4.70 -11.76 4.58
C LEU A 79 4.13 -12.60 3.44
N ASN A 80 4.81 -12.56 2.29
CA ASN A 80 4.36 -13.23 1.07
C ASN A 80 4.76 -14.70 0.97
N LYS A 81 5.40 -15.25 2.02
CA LYS A 81 5.84 -16.66 2.12
C LYS A 81 6.75 -17.09 0.97
N SER A 82 7.47 -16.14 0.37
CA SER A 82 8.45 -16.40 -0.69
C SER A 82 9.86 -16.03 -0.23
N GLU A 83 10.86 -16.29 -1.06
CA GLU A 83 12.26 -15.95 -0.77
C GLU A 83 12.61 -14.51 -1.16
N THR A 84 11.70 -13.79 -1.83
CA THR A 84 11.96 -12.47 -2.40
C THR A 84 10.86 -11.48 -2.07
N TRP A 85 11.15 -10.19 -2.23
CA TRP A 85 10.12 -9.17 -2.23
C TRP A 85 9.22 -9.33 -3.45
N ARG A 86 7.93 -9.04 -3.27
CA ARG A 86 6.96 -9.06 -4.36
C ARG A 86 6.12 -7.79 -4.35
N SER A 87 5.77 -7.32 -5.54
CA SER A 87 4.80 -6.26 -5.74
C SER A 87 3.60 -6.86 -6.44
N ASP A 88 2.46 -6.87 -5.77
CA ASP A 88 1.24 -7.48 -6.28
C ASP A 88 0.08 -6.47 -6.17
N LEU A 89 -0.79 -6.46 -7.19
CA LEU A 89 -1.92 -5.53 -7.23
C LEU A 89 -2.89 -5.83 -6.08
N LEU A 90 -3.18 -4.81 -5.28
CA LEU A 90 -3.98 -4.91 -4.07
C LEU A 90 -5.47 -4.73 -4.41
N HIS A 91 -6.30 -5.66 -3.94
CA HIS A 91 -7.75 -5.61 -4.11
C HIS A 91 -8.43 -4.90 -2.94
N SER A 92 -8.10 -5.30 -1.71
CA SER A 92 -8.70 -4.73 -0.51
C SER A 92 -7.84 -4.94 0.73
N ILE A 93 -8.09 -4.14 1.75
CA ILE A 93 -7.52 -4.28 3.08
C ILE A 93 -8.67 -4.53 4.06
N LEU A 94 -8.53 -5.59 4.83
CA LEU A 94 -9.43 -5.93 5.92
C LEU A 94 -8.68 -5.80 7.25
N THR A 95 -9.40 -5.52 8.33
CA THR A 95 -8.84 -5.35 9.66
C THR A 95 -9.67 -6.09 10.71
N THR A 96 -9.02 -6.49 11.79
CA THR A 96 -9.69 -7.01 12.99
C THR A 96 -8.81 -6.74 14.21
N ASN A 97 -9.37 -6.91 15.41
CA ASN A 97 -8.62 -6.75 16.66
C ASN A 97 -8.18 -8.13 17.15
N ALA A 98 -6.97 -8.23 17.72
CA ALA A 98 -6.50 -9.46 18.33
C ALA A 98 -7.44 -9.90 19.48
N PRO A 99 -7.82 -11.19 19.56
CA PRO A 99 -8.83 -11.67 20.51
C PRO A 99 -8.33 -11.75 21.96
N ASN A 100 -7.01 -11.80 22.20
CA ASN A 100 -6.42 -11.92 23.54
C ASN A 100 -5.12 -11.09 23.62
N ASP A 101 -5.06 -10.21 24.62
CA ASP A 101 -3.95 -9.34 25.07
C ASP A 101 -3.68 -8.02 24.31
N ASP A 102 -3.61 -6.97 25.15
CA ASP A 102 -3.37 -5.54 24.92
C ASP A 102 -4.24 -4.85 23.87
N GLU A 103 -4.97 -3.80 24.30
CA GLU A 103 -6.02 -3.05 23.60
C GLU A 103 -5.70 -2.51 22.17
N HIS A 104 -4.55 -2.78 21.57
CA HIS A 104 -4.08 -2.09 20.36
C HIS A 104 -3.42 -2.95 19.27
N CYS A 105 -3.39 -4.29 19.36
CA CYS A 105 -2.89 -5.10 18.24
C CYS A 105 -3.96 -5.26 17.14
N ARG A 106 -3.87 -4.40 16.11
CA ARG A 106 -4.63 -4.54 14.87
C ARG A 106 -3.99 -5.59 13.97
N ILE A 107 -4.83 -6.46 13.43
CA ILE A 107 -4.43 -7.48 12.45
C ILE A 107 -4.98 -7.07 11.11
N PHE A 108 -4.11 -7.01 10.11
CA PHE A 108 -4.48 -6.65 8.76
C PHE A 108 -4.44 -7.87 7.84
N LYS A 109 -5.46 -7.99 7.00
CA LYS A 109 -5.50 -8.94 5.91
C LYS A 109 -5.51 -8.20 4.58
N PHE A 110 -4.46 -8.39 3.81
CA PHE A 110 -4.29 -7.85 2.47
C PHE A 110 -4.82 -8.87 1.47
N VAL A 111 -5.83 -8.50 0.70
CA VAL A 111 -6.39 -9.34 -0.37
C VAL A 111 -5.85 -8.83 -1.69
N LEU A 112 -5.19 -9.71 -2.45
CA LEU A 112 -4.63 -9.40 -3.75
C LEU A 112 -5.65 -9.64 -4.87
N MET A 113 -5.44 -8.98 -6.00
CA MET A 113 -6.26 -9.16 -7.20
C MET A 113 -6.16 -10.57 -7.82
N SER A 114 -5.09 -11.30 -7.51
CA SER A 114 -4.94 -12.71 -7.86
C SER A 114 -5.87 -13.65 -7.07
N GLY A 115 -6.48 -13.15 -5.99
CA GLY A 115 -7.22 -13.93 -5.00
C GLY A 115 -6.36 -14.47 -3.85
N GLU A 116 -5.03 -14.31 -3.92
CA GLU A 116 -4.13 -14.58 -2.80
C GLU A 116 -4.35 -13.57 -1.67
N SER A 117 -4.09 -13.94 -0.42
CA SER A 117 -4.18 -13.02 0.70
C SER A 117 -3.08 -13.23 1.72
N PHE A 118 -2.61 -12.14 2.31
CA PHE A 118 -1.58 -12.14 3.35
C PHE A 118 -2.14 -11.54 4.65
N ILE A 119 -1.67 -12.05 5.79
CA ILE A 119 -2.05 -11.57 7.11
C ILE A 119 -0.80 -11.03 7.79
N ASP A 120 -0.89 -9.82 8.34
CA ASP A 120 0.16 -9.16 9.12
C ASP A 120 -0.39 -8.73 10.49
N PRO A 121 0.28 -9.06 11.60
CA PRO A 121 1.54 -9.83 11.68
C PRO A 121 1.35 -11.34 11.34
N PRO A 122 2.28 -12.00 10.63
CA PRO A 122 2.11 -13.34 10.07
C PRO A 122 1.97 -14.45 11.13
N GLU A 123 2.41 -14.21 12.35
CA GLU A 123 2.21 -15.09 13.52
C GLU A 123 0.72 -15.29 13.84
N THR A 124 -0.14 -14.41 13.33
CA THR A 124 -1.61 -14.48 13.47
C THR A 124 -2.29 -15.36 12.42
N GLN A 125 -1.55 -16.01 11.52
CA GLN A 125 -2.11 -16.97 10.57
C GLN A 125 -2.68 -18.23 11.24
N LEU A 126 -2.37 -18.46 12.52
CA LEU A 126 -2.96 -19.51 13.36
C LEU A 126 -4.30 -19.10 13.97
N ILE A 127 -4.73 -17.85 13.78
CA ILE A 127 -6.01 -17.42 14.33
C ILE A 127 -7.13 -17.98 13.45
N ASP A 128 -7.93 -18.78 14.11
CA ASP A 128 -9.08 -19.58 13.69
C ASP A 128 -9.92 -18.99 12.54
N GLU A 129 -10.54 -19.85 11.72
CA GLU A 129 -11.49 -19.46 10.65
C GLU A 129 -12.71 -18.67 11.18
N SER A 130 -12.84 -18.55 12.50
CA SER A 130 -13.90 -17.85 13.22
C SER A 130 -13.66 -16.36 13.43
N ILE A 131 -12.51 -15.78 13.05
CA ILE A 131 -12.34 -14.32 13.15
C ILE A 131 -13.15 -13.61 12.07
N ASN A 132 -13.96 -12.66 12.50
CA ASN A 132 -14.61 -11.72 11.60
C ASN A 132 -13.66 -10.58 11.25
N PHE A 133 -13.40 -10.40 9.96
CA PHE A 133 -12.62 -9.29 9.43
C PHE A 133 -13.57 -8.22 8.91
N GLU A 134 -13.36 -6.99 9.36
CA GLU A 134 -14.08 -5.82 8.87
C GLU A 134 -13.35 -5.24 7.65
N GLN A 135 -14.11 -4.76 6.68
CA GLN A 135 -13.54 -4.13 5.50
C GLN A 135 -13.07 -2.72 5.82
N LEU A 136 -11.75 -2.48 5.70
CA LEU A 136 -11.15 -1.17 5.97
C LEU A 136 -11.06 -0.34 4.69
N LEU A 137 -10.55 -0.93 3.61
CA LEU A 137 -10.43 -0.29 2.30
C LEU A 137 -10.85 -1.27 1.20
N ASP A 138 -11.69 -0.77 0.30
CA ASP A 138 -12.12 -1.47 -0.91
C ASP A 138 -11.57 -0.74 -2.14
N PHE A 139 -10.84 -1.44 -3.01
CA PHE A 139 -10.35 -0.87 -4.25
C PHE A 139 -11.03 -1.46 -5.49
N GLU A 140 -12.07 -2.31 -5.34
CA GLU A 140 -12.83 -2.87 -6.47
C GLU A 140 -13.47 -1.75 -7.32
N HIS A 141 -13.84 -0.64 -6.67
CA HIS A 141 -14.42 0.53 -7.34
C HIS A 141 -13.48 1.19 -8.37
N LEU A 142 -12.15 1.12 -8.16
CA LEU A 142 -11.15 1.64 -9.10
C LEU A 142 -11.25 0.93 -10.47
N ARG A 143 -11.66 -0.34 -10.47
CA ARG A 143 -11.80 -1.15 -11.68
C ARG A 143 -13.07 -0.87 -12.48
N LYS A 144 -14.18 -0.48 -11.83
CA LYS A 144 -15.44 -0.16 -12.55
C LYS A 144 -15.26 1.06 -13.45
N LYS A 145 -14.42 2.02 -13.03
CA LYS A 145 -14.09 3.23 -13.79
C LYS A 145 -13.29 2.91 -15.07
N LEU A 146 -12.26 2.06 -14.96
CA LEU A 146 -11.45 1.60 -16.11
C LEU A 146 -12.23 0.80 -17.17
N ARG A 147 -13.35 0.17 -16.80
CA ARG A 147 -14.23 -0.52 -17.76
C ARG A 147 -15.22 0.43 -18.44
N LEU A 148 -15.63 1.50 -17.77
CA LEU A 148 -16.53 2.52 -18.33
C LEU A 148 -15.80 3.49 -19.27
N ASP A 149 -14.51 3.76 -19.02
CA ASP A 149 -13.68 4.62 -19.87
C ASP A 149 -13.21 3.93 -21.18
N LYS A 150 -13.61 2.67 -21.41
CA LYS A 150 -13.34 1.89 -22.63
C LYS A 150 -14.58 1.67 -23.52
N VAL A 151 -15.68 2.39 -23.27
CA VAL A 151 -16.93 2.31 -24.06
C VAL A 151 -17.19 3.63 -24.78
#